data_AF-A0A2T9XQF9-F1
#
_entry.id   AF-A0A2T9XQF9-F1
#
_cell.length_a   1.000
_cell.length_b   1.000
_cell.length_c   1.000
_cell.angle_alpha   90.00
_cell.angle_beta   90.00
_cell.angle_gamma   90.00
#
_symmetry.space_group_name_H-M   'P 1'
#
loop_
_entity.id
_entity.type
_entity.pdbx_description
1 polymer ?
#
loop_
_entity_poly.entity_id
_entity_poly.type
_entity_poly.pdbx_seq_one_letter_code
_entity_poly.pdbx_strand_id
1 'polypeptide(L)'
;MAERLDTPKENRRTLLPKVQVDQDAFGKIAEGIARFMGTPRFLAYMTVFVVVWLGWNSVGPIALRFDSKLYGFTLLTLMLSLQASYSAPLILLAQNRQVDRDRVAAEQDRQGAERNLADTEFLAREIAALRIALSEVATRDFVRGELRDLLEELAAERANGGDTDRASGTETRPGSPSA
;
A
#
# COMPACT_ATOMS: atom_id res chain seq x y z
N MET A 1 37.94 -18.34 35.37
CA MET A 1 37.37 -17.38 36.35
C MET A 1 36.86 -16.21 35.54
N ALA A 2 35.54 -16.04 35.46
CA ALA A 2 34.89 -15.15 34.51
C ALA A 2 34.98 -13.69 34.97
N GLU A 3 35.62 -12.85 34.16
CA GLU A 3 35.66 -11.40 34.37
C GLU A 3 34.35 -10.80 33.88
N ARG A 4 33.49 -10.49 34.85
CA ARG A 4 32.17 -9.91 34.65
C ARG A 4 32.25 -8.38 34.73
N LEU A 5 31.38 -7.77 33.93
CA LEU A 5 30.74 -6.47 34.16
C LEU A 5 31.60 -5.24 33.90
N ASP A 6 31.83 -4.96 32.62
CA ASP A 6 31.94 -3.58 32.15
C ASP A 6 30.53 -3.11 31.75
N THR A 7 29.85 -2.42 32.66
CA THR A 7 28.53 -1.83 32.42
C THR A 7 28.66 -0.34 32.71
N PRO A 8 28.66 0.54 31.70
CA PRO A 8 28.77 1.96 31.95
C PRO A 8 27.52 2.45 32.68
N LYS A 9 27.75 2.97 33.89
CA LYS A 9 26.76 3.58 34.75
C LYS A 9 26.39 4.96 34.21
N GLU A 10 25.44 5.03 33.29
CA GLU A 10 24.84 6.31 32.87
C GLU A 10 23.46 6.47 33.52
N ASN A 11 23.44 7.01 34.74
CA ASN A 11 22.22 7.48 35.39
C ASN A 11 22.22 9.01 35.38
N ARG A 12 22.05 9.60 34.19
CA ARG A 12 21.67 11.01 34.06
C ARG A 12 20.18 11.13 34.38
N ARG A 13 19.86 11.24 35.67
CA ARG A 13 18.55 11.74 36.12
C ARG A 13 18.41 13.19 35.66
N THR A 14 17.87 13.38 34.47
CA THR A 14 17.37 14.68 34.01
C THR A 14 16.17 15.06 34.88
N LEU A 15 16.38 16.02 35.79
CA LEU A 15 15.37 16.59 36.69
C LEU A 15 14.49 17.65 36.00
N LEU A 16 14.40 17.62 34.66
CA LEU A 16 13.51 18.51 33.93
C LEU A 16 12.19 17.78 33.70
N PRO A 17 11.05 18.33 34.16
CA PRO A 17 9.75 17.80 33.76
C PRO A 17 9.70 17.87 32.24
N LYS A 18 9.65 16.70 31.59
CA LYS A 18 9.40 16.59 30.15
C LYS A 18 8.00 17.13 29.95
N VAL A 19 7.90 18.41 29.57
CA VAL A 19 6.65 19.04 29.16
C VAL A 19 6.22 18.30 27.90
N GLN A 20 5.45 17.23 28.10
CA GLN A 20 4.74 16.55 27.04
C GLN A 20 3.62 17.51 26.64
N VAL A 21 3.97 18.49 25.81
CA VAL A 21 3.00 19.30 25.08
C VAL A 21 2.14 18.28 24.35
N ASP A 22 0.87 18.19 24.75
CA ASP A 22 -0.07 17.18 24.29
C ASP A 22 -0.28 17.33 22.77
N GLN A 23 0.50 16.57 22.00
CA GLN A 23 0.63 16.72 20.55
C GLN A 23 -0.70 16.46 19.83
N ASP A 24 -1.62 15.75 20.49
CA ASP A 24 -2.94 15.44 19.95
C ASP A 24 -3.90 16.64 19.99
N ALA A 25 -3.82 17.49 21.02
CA ALA A 25 -4.62 18.71 21.11
C ALA A 25 -4.16 19.74 20.06
N PHE A 26 -2.85 19.93 19.92
CA PHE A 26 -2.28 20.83 18.91
C PHE A 26 -2.49 20.32 17.49
N GLY A 27 -2.47 19.01 17.26
CA GLY A 27 -2.74 18.40 15.96
C GLY A 27 -4.14 18.70 15.44
N LYS A 28 -5.16 18.64 16.31
CA LYS A 28 -6.56 18.97 15.94
C LYS A 28 -6.74 20.45 15.60
N ILE A 29 -6.07 21.34 16.34
CA ILE A 29 -6.10 22.79 16.07
C ILE A 29 -5.39 23.10 14.74
N ALA A 30 -4.22 22.51 14.50
CA ALA A 30 -3.47 22.69 13.26
C ALA A 30 -4.24 22.17 12.03
N GLU A 31 -4.93 21.02 12.15
CA GLU A 31 -5.78 20.49 11.08
C GLU A 31 -7.00 21.40 10.80
N GLY A 32 -7.55 22.04 11.83
CA GLY A 32 -8.57 23.07 11.68
C GLY A 32 -8.05 24.31 10.94
N ILE A 33 -6.88 24.81 11.33
CA ILE A 33 -6.25 25.98 10.71
C ILE A 33 -5.85 25.69 9.25
N ALA A 34 -5.29 24.51 8.97
CA ALA A 34 -4.89 24.11 7.62
C ALA A 34 -6.11 24.04 6.67
N ARG A 35 -7.21 23.44 7.12
CA ARG A 35 -8.47 23.42 6.35
C ARG A 35 -9.05 24.81 6.15
N PHE A 36 -8.96 25.67 7.18
CA PHE A 36 -9.46 27.04 7.11
C PHE A 36 -8.64 27.90 6.12
N MET A 37 -7.31 27.85 6.20
CA MET A 37 -6.40 28.66 5.38
C MET A 37 -6.37 28.22 3.91
N GLY A 38 -6.65 26.94 3.61
CA GLY A 38 -6.76 26.41 2.25
C GLY A 38 -8.10 26.65 1.54
N THR A 39 -9.09 27.24 2.22
CA THR A 39 -10.43 27.46 1.63
C THR A 39 -10.51 28.86 0.99
N PRO A 40 -11.12 29.03 -0.21
CA PRO A 40 -11.29 30.34 -0.85
C PRO A 40 -12.10 31.36 -0.02
N ARG A 41 -12.90 30.85 0.94
CA ARG A 41 -13.63 31.67 1.92
C ARG A 41 -12.69 32.50 2.81
N PHE A 42 -11.53 31.98 3.19
CA PHE A 42 -10.56 32.72 4.01
C PHE A 42 -10.04 33.95 3.27
N LEU A 43 -9.65 33.78 2.00
CA LEU A 43 -9.24 34.90 1.16
C LEU A 43 -10.36 35.94 1.03
N ALA A 44 -11.60 35.50 0.80
CA ALA A 44 -12.75 36.42 0.72
C ALA A 44 -12.94 37.24 2.01
N TYR A 45 -12.89 36.61 3.19
CA TYR A 45 -12.98 37.32 4.46
C TYR A 45 -11.83 38.30 4.67
N MET A 46 -10.59 37.91 4.34
CA MET A 46 -9.42 38.79 4.44
C MET A 46 -9.52 39.98 3.49
N THR A 47 -9.97 39.76 2.25
CA THR A 47 -10.21 40.85 1.29
C THR A 47 -11.29 41.81 1.79
N VAL A 48 -12.41 41.29 2.29
CA VAL A 48 -13.48 42.12 2.86
C VAL A 48 -12.96 42.93 4.05
N PHE A 49 -12.19 42.32 4.94
CA PHE A 49 -11.58 43.01 6.07
C PHE A 49 -10.68 44.18 5.62
N VAL A 50 -9.80 43.94 4.64
CA VAL A 50 -8.92 44.97 4.08
C VAL A 50 -9.75 46.09 3.44
N VAL A 51 -10.75 45.76 2.64
CA VAL A 51 -11.63 46.74 1.98
C VAL A 51 -12.38 47.59 3.01
N VAL A 52 -12.96 46.97 4.04
CA VAL A 52 -13.66 47.67 5.13
C VAL A 52 -12.70 48.57 5.90
N TRP A 53 -11.49 48.10 6.19
CA TRP A 53 -10.47 48.89 6.89
C TRP A 53 -10.07 50.14 6.10
N LEU A 54 -9.76 49.97 4.81
CA LEU A 54 -9.44 51.06 3.90
C LEU A 54 -10.61 52.03 3.78
N GLY A 55 -11.83 51.52 3.62
CA GLY A 55 -13.05 52.32 3.50
C GLY A 55 -13.31 53.15 4.75
N TRP A 56 -13.25 52.52 5.93
CA TRP A 56 -13.45 53.19 7.23
C TRP A 56 -12.42 54.30 7.45
N ASN A 57 -11.14 54.01 7.24
CA ASN A 57 -10.07 54.98 7.47
C ASN A 57 -9.94 56.05 6.36
N SER A 58 -10.52 55.81 5.17
CA SER A 58 -10.53 56.79 4.08
C SER A 58 -11.73 57.74 4.13
N VAL A 59 -12.92 57.21 4.46
CA VAL A 59 -14.20 57.94 4.33
C VAL A 59 -14.78 58.34 5.70
N GLY A 60 -14.38 57.67 6.79
CA GLY A 60 -14.89 57.94 8.14
C GLY A 60 -14.58 59.34 8.68
N PRO A 61 -15.16 59.77 9.81
CA PRO A 61 -14.91 61.08 10.40
C PRO A 61 -13.43 61.26 10.77
N ILE A 62 -12.83 62.41 10.46
CA ILE A 62 -11.40 62.70 10.70
C ILE A 62 -10.97 62.46 12.15
N ALA A 63 -11.87 62.71 13.12
CA ALA A 63 -11.62 62.47 14.55
C ALA A 63 -11.52 60.98 14.94
N LEU A 64 -12.02 60.06 14.10
CA LEU A 64 -12.05 58.61 14.36
C LEU A 64 -11.13 57.82 13.42
N ARG A 65 -10.38 58.49 12.54
CA ARG A 65 -9.39 57.87 11.65
C ARG A 65 -8.10 57.62 12.43
N PHE A 66 -7.88 56.38 12.83
CA PHE A 66 -6.66 55.96 13.51
C PHE A 66 -5.56 55.53 12.52
N ASP A 67 -5.91 55.08 11.31
CA ASP A 67 -4.96 54.65 10.27
C ASP A 67 -5.11 55.49 9.00
N SER A 68 -4.69 56.76 9.06
CA SER A 68 -4.91 57.73 7.99
C SER A 68 -4.20 57.38 6.68
N LYS A 69 -4.92 57.56 5.55
CA LYS A 69 -4.39 57.42 4.19
C LYS A 69 -3.10 58.24 3.94
N LEU A 70 -2.94 59.38 4.61
CA LEU A 70 -1.78 60.27 4.45
C LEU A 70 -0.45 59.58 4.82
N TYR A 71 -0.51 58.63 5.76
CA TYR A 71 0.64 57.84 6.20
C TYR A 71 0.72 56.47 5.51
N GLY A 72 -0.13 56.21 4.51
CA GLY A 72 -0.10 54.97 3.73
C GLY A 72 -0.64 53.73 4.45
N PHE A 73 -1.52 53.89 5.45
CA PHE A 73 -2.07 52.78 6.26
C PHE A 73 -0.99 51.98 7.02
N THR A 74 -0.17 52.69 7.81
CA THR A 74 0.93 52.11 8.58
C THR A 74 0.45 51.01 9.51
N LEU A 75 -0.70 51.17 10.18
CA LEU A 75 -1.18 50.17 11.13
C LEU A 75 -1.62 48.89 10.42
N LEU A 76 -2.33 49.02 9.30
CA LEU A 76 -2.67 47.86 8.46
C LEU A 76 -1.41 47.11 8.01
N THR A 77 -0.39 47.86 7.59
CA THR A 77 0.88 47.29 7.12
C THR A 77 1.62 46.55 8.22
N LEU A 78 1.72 47.15 9.41
CA LEU A 78 2.32 46.52 10.59
C LEU A 78 1.56 45.26 11.02
N MET A 79 0.24 45.27 10.93
CA MET A 79 -0.58 44.12 11.28
C MET A 79 -0.42 42.98 10.26
N LEU A 80 -0.38 43.28 8.97
CA LEU A 80 -0.15 42.28 7.91
C LEU A 80 1.26 41.67 8.01
N SER A 81 2.28 42.47 8.30
CA SER A 81 3.65 41.97 8.48
C SER A 81 3.77 41.09 9.73
N LEU A 82 3.11 41.46 10.83
CA LEU A 82 3.02 40.62 12.02
C LEU A 82 2.27 39.32 11.74
N GLN A 83 1.17 39.37 10.99
CA GLN A 83 0.39 38.19 10.61
C GLN A 83 1.23 37.20 9.81
N ALA A 84 2.02 37.68 8.84
CA ALA A 84 2.95 36.84 8.09
C ALA A 84 4.03 36.22 9.00
N SER A 85 4.62 37.01 9.89
CA SER A 85 5.69 36.58 10.80
C SER A 85 5.23 35.50 11.79
N TYR A 86 4.03 35.63 12.36
CA TYR A 86 3.48 34.63 13.29
C TYR A 86 2.91 33.39 12.58
N SER A 87 2.54 33.51 11.30
CA SER A 87 2.07 32.37 10.52
C SER A 87 3.18 31.35 10.25
N ALA A 88 4.41 31.80 9.97
CA ALA A 88 5.55 30.93 9.69
C ALA A 88 5.84 29.85 10.77
N PRO A 89 5.97 30.18 12.07
CA PRO A 89 6.19 29.18 13.11
C PRO A 89 4.97 28.26 13.29
N LEU A 90 3.74 28.78 13.19
CA LEU A 90 2.54 27.95 13.26
C LEU A 90 2.47 26.93 12.11
N ILE A 91 2.82 27.36 10.90
CA ILE A 91 2.92 26.51 9.72
C ILE A 91 4.03 25.47 9.90
N LEU A 92 5.20 25.85 10.42
CA LEU A 92 6.30 24.91 10.70
C LEU A 92 5.88 23.80 11.67
N LEU A 93 5.14 24.13 12.73
CA LEU A 93 4.59 23.12 13.64
C LEU A 93 3.57 22.21 12.94
N ALA A 94 2.72 22.76 12.08
CA ALA A 94 1.77 21.96 11.29
C ALA A 94 2.48 21.04 10.28
N GLN A 95 3.58 21.51 9.68
CA GLN A 95 4.38 20.77 8.70
C GLN A 95 5.17 19.62 9.32
N ASN A 96 5.79 19.80 10.49
CA ASN A 96 6.57 18.73 11.16
C ASN A 96 5.74 17.44 11.33
N ARG A 97 4.45 17.58 11.67
CA ARG A 97 3.56 16.43 11.83
C ARG A 97 3.09 15.82 10.51
N GLN A 98 3.00 16.61 9.43
CA GLN A 98 2.76 16.04 8.09
C GLN A 98 3.95 15.18 7.68
N VAL A 99 5.17 15.69 7.86
CA VAL A 99 6.41 14.97 7.58
C VAL A 99 6.51 13.67 8.39
N ASP A 100 6.11 13.67 9.67
CA ASP A 100 6.07 12.45 10.49
C ASP A 100 5.08 11.39 9.97
N ARG A 101 3.87 11.82 9.54
CA ARG A 101 2.89 10.90 8.93
C ARG A 101 3.37 10.37 7.60
N ASP A 102 3.92 11.23 6.76
CA ASP A 102 4.46 10.86 5.45
C ASP A 102 5.62 9.88 5.60
N ARG A 103 6.44 10.05 6.64
CA ARG A 103 7.51 9.11 6.98
C ARG A 103 6.97 7.74 7.35
N VAL A 104 5.97 7.66 8.23
CA VAL A 104 5.35 6.38 8.61
C VAL A 104 4.71 5.70 7.40
N ALA A 105 4.00 6.45 6.57
CA ALA A 105 3.40 5.93 5.33
C ALA A 105 4.48 5.38 4.38
N ALA A 106 5.60 6.10 4.21
CA ALA A 106 6.71 5.65 3.37
C ALA A 106 7.42 4.40 3.94
N GLU A 107 7.54 4.27 5.26
CA GLU A 107 8.08 3.07 5.91
C GLU A 107 7.16 1.85 5.71
N GLN A 108 5.83 2.05 5.80
CA GLN A 108 4.85 0.99 5.53
C GLN A 108 4.85 0.57 4.06
N ASP A 109 4.93 1.52 3.14
CA ASP A 109 4.99 1.24 1.70
C ASP A 109 6.25 0.43 1.34
N ARG A 110 7.41 0.78 1.93
CA ARG A 110 8.64 -0.02 1.80
C ARG A 110 8.47 -1.44 2.30
N GLN A 111 7.91 -1.63 3.51
CA GLN A 111 7.66 -2.98 4.04
C GLN A 111 6.69 -3.77 3.18
N GLY A 112 5.66 -3.11 2.62
CA GLY A 112 4.73 -3.71 1.67
C GLY A 112 5.43 -4.16 0.39
N ALA A 113 6.28 -3.31 -0.18
CA ALA A 113 7.05 -3.63 -1.38
C ALA A 113 8.01 -4.81 -1.17
N GLU A 114 8.69 -4.87 -0.02
CA GLU A 114 9.57 -6.00 0.34
C GLU A 114 8.78 -7.31 0.44
N ARG A 115 7.59 -7.29 1.07
CA ARG A 115 6.70 -8.46 1.16
C ARG A 115 6.20 -8.89 -0.23
N ASN A 116 5.78 -7.94 -1.06
CA ASN A 116 5.32 -8.22 -2.42
C ASN A 116 6.43 -8.85 -3.27
N LEU A 117 7.68 -8.39 -3.13
CA LEU A 117 8.82 -9.01 -3.77
C LEU A 117 9.04 -10.45 -3.28
N ALA A 118 9.02 -10.67 -1.97
CA ALA A 118 9.16 -12.01 -1.40
C ALA A 118 8.05 -12.97 -1.86
N ASP A 119 6.79 -12.51 -1.89
CA ASP A 119 5.65 -13.30 -2.38
C ASP A 119 5.79 -13.61 -3.88
N THR A 120 6.26 -12.65 -4.67
CA THR A 120 6.52 -12.85 -6.11
C THR A 120 7.64 -13.86 -6.33
N GLU A 121 8.73 -13.78 -5.55
CA GLU A 121 9.82 -14.76 -5.59
C GLU A 121 9.34 -16.15 -5.17
N PHE A 122 8.50 -16.24 -4.15
CA PHE A 122 7.90 -17.49 -3.71
C PHE A 122 7.04 -18.11 -4.80
N LEU A 123 6.11 -17.34 -5.38
CA LEU A 123 5.26 -17.79 -6.48
C LEU A 123 6.10 -18.20 -7.71
N ALA A 124 7.18 -17.48 -8.03
CA ALA A 124 8.07 -17.83 -9.13
C ALA A 124 8.76 -19.19 -8.89
N ARG A 125 9.21 -19.48 -7.66
CA ARG A 125 9.80 -20.78 -7.30
C ARG A 125 8.77 -21.90 -7.35
N GLU A 126 7.58 -21.68 -6.81
CA GLU A 126 6.48 -22.66 -6.85
C GLU A 126 6.06 -22.97 -8.29
N ILE A 127 5.94 -21.96 -9.16
CA ILE A 127 5.65 -22.15 -10.59
C ILE A 127 6.76 -22.93 -11.29
N ALA A 128 8.03 -22.65 -10.97
CA ALA A 128 9.15 -23.40 -11.51
C ALA A 128 9.12 -24.88 -11.10
N ALA A 129 8.84 -25.16 -9.82
CA ALA A 129 8.69 -26.52 -9.30
C ALA A 129 7.50 -27.25 -9.95
N LEU A 130 6.35 -26.59 -10.04
CA LEU A 130 5.16 -27.11 -10.70
C LEU A 130 5.43 -27.42 -12.18
N ARG A 131 6.16 -26.54 -12.88
CA ARG A 131 6.55 -26.76 -14.28
C ARG A 131 7.42 -28.00 -14.45
N ILE A 132 8.36 -28.25 -13.53
CA ILE A 132 9.22 -29.44 -13.56
C ILE A 132 8.37 -30.70 -13.35
N ALA A 133 7.53 -30.72 -12.31
CA ALA A 133 6.64 -31.85 -12.02
C ALA A 133 5.69 -32.16 -13.19
N LEU A 134 5.11 -31.12 -13.83
CA LEU A 134 4.28 -31.29 -15.02
C LEU A 134 5.09 -31.77 -16.23
N SER A 135 6.34 -31.34 -16.38
CA SER A 135 7.21 -31.80 -17.47
C SER A 135 7.53 -33.29 -17.37
N GLU A 136 7.60 -33.86 -16.16
CA GLU A 136 7.83 -35.30 -15.96
C GLU A 136 6.58 -36.11 -16.35
N VAL A 137 5.38 -35.69 -15.91
CA VAL A 137 4.12 -36.40 -16.16
C VAL A 137 3.60 -36.23 -17.60
N ALA A 138 3.82 -35.06 -18.22
CA ALA A 138 3.32 -34.74 -19.55
C ALA A 138 4.32 -35.04 -20.67
N THR A 139 5.33 -35.89 -20.44
CA THR A 139 6.24 -36.26 -21.53
C THR A 139 5.45 -37.02 -22.61
N ARG A 140 5.52 -36.55 -23.86
CA ARG A 140 4.78 -37.12 -25.01
C ARG A 140 4.91 -38.64 -25.11
N ASP A 141 6.07 -39.18 -24.73
CA ASP A 141 6.35 -40.61 -24.80
C ASP A 141 5.67 -41.40 -23.67
N PHE A 142 5.47 -40.81 -22.48
CA PHE A 142 4.68 -41.41 -21.40
C PHE A 142 3.20 -41.47 -21.77
N VAL A 143 2.63 -40.35 -22.23
CA VAL A 143 1.23 -40.28 -22.69
C VAL A 143 1.00 -41.24 -23.86
N ARG A 144 1.95 -41.36 -24.78
CA ARG A 144 1.90 -42.32 -25.89
C ARG A 144 2.05 -43.77 -25.43
N GLY A 145 2.83 -44.01 -24.38
CA GLY A 145 2.99 -45.31 -23.73
C GLY A 145 1.67 -45.78 -23.12
N GLU A 146 1.08 -44.99 -22.24
CA GLU A 146 -0.22 -45.30 -21.61
C GLU A 146 -1.34 -45.46 -22.64
N LEU A 147 -1.40 -44.60 -23.67
CA LEU A 147 -2.34 -44.78 -24.77
C LEU A 147 -2.13 -46.10 -25.52
N ARG A 148 -0.89 -46.56 -25.68
CA ARG A 148 -0.61 -47.85 -26.33
C ARG A 148 -1.00 -49.01 -25.43
N ASP A 149 -0.63 -48.97 -24.16
CA ASP A 149 -0.93 -50.04 -23.21
C ASP A 149 -2.45 -50.20 -23.05
N LEU A 150 -3.21 -49.11 -22.90
CA LEU A 150 -4.67 -49.14 -22.85
C LEU A 150 -5.30 -49.65 -24.16
N LEU A 151 -4.72 -49.32 -25.32
CA LEU A 151 -5.20 -49.83 -26.62
C LEU A 151 -4.90 -51.33 -26.79
N GLU A 152 -3.76 -51.80 -26.30
CA GLU A 152 -3.34 -53.19 -26.35
C GLU A 152 -4.16 -54.05 -25.39
N GLU A 153 -4.48 -53.53 -24.20
CA GLU A 153 -5.41 -54.15 -23.25
C GLU A 153 -6.81 -54.32 -23.85
N LEU A 154 -7.39 -53.28 -24.45
CA LEU A 154 -8.69 -53.36 -25.13
C LEU A 154 -8.68 -54.33 -26.33
N ALA A 155 -7.56 -54.40 -27.07
CA ALA A 155 -7.40 -55.32 -28.19
C ALA A 155 -7.32 -56.77 -27.70
N ALA A 156 -6.59 -57.03 -26.60
CA ALA A 156 -6.49 -58.34 -25.96
C ALA A 156 -7.85 -58.80 -25.41
N GLU A 157 -8.63 -57.90 -24.80
CA GLU A 157 -9.98 -58.19 -24.32
C GLU A 157 -10.92 -58.61 -25.46
N ARG A 158 -10.86 -57.92 -26.62
CA ARG A 158 -11.62 -58.32 -27.82
C ARG A 158 -11.18 -59.66 -28.39
N ALA A 159 -9.88 -59.94 -28.41
CA ALA A 159 -9.37 -61.22 -28.88
C ALA A 159 -9.83 -62.39 -27.99
N ASN A 160 -9.83 -62.18 -26.67
CA ASN A 160 -10.28 -63.18 -25.71
C ASN A 160 -11.82 -63.38 -25.75
N GLY A 161 -12.57 -62.30 -25.99
CA GLY A 161 -14.02 -62.38 -26.25
C GLY A 161 -14.38 -63.13 -27.54
N GLY A 162 -13.53 -63.06 -28.57
CA GLY A 162 -13.75 -63.74 -29.86
C GLY A 162 -13.49 -65.25 -29.84
N ASP A 163 -12.66 -65.76 -28.94
CA ASP A 163 -12.36 -67.19 -28.83
C ASP A 163 -13.48 -67.96 -28.10
N THR A 164 -14.24 -67.27 -27.25
CA THR A 164 -15.42 -67.85 -26.57
C THR A 164 -16.56 -68.13 -27.56
N ASP A 165 -16.71 -67.34 -28.63
CA ASP A 165 -17.72 -67.57 -29.68
C ASP A 165 -17.31 -68.70 -30.66
N ARG A 166 -16.00 -68.88 -30.92
CA ARG A 166 -15.51 -69.83 -31.95
C ARG A 166 -15.54 -71.30 -31.50
N ALA A 167 -15.49 -71.57 -30.20
CA ALA A 167 -15.57 -72.92 -29.64
C ALA A 167 -16.97 -73.57 -29.75
N SER A 168 -18.00 -72.81 -30.15
CA SER A 168 -19.39 -73.32 -30.26
C SER A 168 -19.77 -73.84 -31.66
N GLY A 169 -18.90 -73.73 -32.66
CA GLY A 169 -19.31 -73.78 -34.08
C GLY A 169 -18.95 -74.99 -34.95
N THR A 170 -18.24 -76.02 -34.48
CA THR A 170 -17.79 -77.09 -35.40
C THR A 170 -17.98 -78.51 -34.85
N GLU A 171 -19.24 -78.98 -34.89
CA GLU A 171 -19.59 -80.39 -34.82
C GLU A 171 -20.41 -80.74 -36.07
N THR A 172 -19.98 -81.77 -36.83
CA THR A 172 -20.70 -82.58 -37.86
C THR A 172 -19.73 -82.87 -39.04
N ARG A 173 -19.43 -84.07 -39.55
CA ARG A 173 -19.67 -85.51 -39.28
C ARG A 173 -18.68 -86.30 -40.18
N PRO A 174 -18.40 -87.59 -39.94
CA PRO A 174 -17.45 -88.38 -40.74
C PRO A 174 -18.12 -89.29 -41.78
N GLY A 175 -17.36 -89.69 -42.81
CA GLY A 175 -17.69 -90.81 -43.72
C GLY A 175 -16.70 -90.81 -44.90
N SER A 176 -15.66 -91.65 -44.94
CA SER A 176 -15.59 -93.09 -45.23
C SER A 176 -14.70 -93.29 -46.48
N PRO A 177 -14.02 -94.44 -46.64
CA PRO A 177 -12.73 -94.52 -47.35
C PRO A 177 -12.78 -95.37 -48.65
N SER A 178 -11.60 -95.59 -49.25
CA SER A 178 -11.26 -96.51 -50.35
C SER A 178 -11.34 -95.89 -51.76
N ALA A 179 -10.45 -96.18 -52.72
CA ALA A 179 -9.41 -97.19 -52.88
C ALA A 179 -8.28 -96.65 -53.78
#